data_AF-A0A9W4LFF6-F1
#
_entry.id   AF-A0A9W4LFF6-F1
#
_cell.length_a   1.000
_cell.length_b   1.000
_cell.length_c   1.000
_cell.angle_alpha   90.00
_cell.angle_beta   90.00
_cell.angle_gamma   90.00
#
_symmetry.space_group_name_H-M   'P 1'
#
loop_
_entity.id
_entity.type
_entity.pdbx_description
1 polymer ?
#
loop_
_entity_poly.entity_id
_entity_poly.type
_entity_poly.pdbx_seq_one_letter_code
_entity_poly.pdbx_strand_id
1 'polypeptide(L)'
;MSVKNPSPFAGHVNDHAAGDAGRTRFHGAARTGAASLGLTVRPRRNRQSEWARRLVRENTLSTNDLIWPLFVIEGNASQDVASMPGIQRLPIEQVVAQARRARDLDIPAVALFPYTDPALRDPEGTEAVNSDNLVCRAVRAIKAAVPDIGVVTDVALDPYTSHGHDGVMDGETILNDETVALLVTQAMTLAAAGADVIAPSDMMDGRVGAIRAALDQAGYADVQIMAYAAKYASAFYGPFRDAVGSNVTLVGDKRTYQMDPANSDEALREVALDLEEGADMVMVKPGLPYLDIIHRVKETFGVPTFAYQVSGEYAMIEGAARNGWIDGDKAMVESLIAFKRAGADGILTYFAPRVATMLKAVK
;
A
#
# COMPACT_ATOMS: atom_id res chain seq x y z
N MET A 1 21.29 49.92 36.54
CA MET A 1 22.46 50.57 35.92
C MET A 1 22.32 50.44 34.41
N SER A 2 22.40 51.58 33.73
CA SER A 2 22.17 51.79 32.30
C SER A 2 23.47 51.67 31.51
N VAL A 3 23.48 50.92 30.39
CA VAL A 3 24.30 51.19 29.18
C VAL A 3 23.58 50.51 28.00
N LYS A 4 22.80 51.23 27.19
CA LYS A 4 23.12 51.87 25.88
C LYS A 4 23.53 50.90 24.74
N ASN A 5 22.59 50.78 23.78
CA ASN A 5 22.70 50.41 22.35
C ASN A 5 23.81 51.22 21.61
N PRO A 6 24.29 50.83 20.39
CA PRO A 6 23.43 50.62 19.22
C PRO A 6 23.88 49.63 18.10
N SER A 7 22.90 49.38 17.22
CA SER A 7 23.00 48.91 15.83
C SER A 7 23.91 49.79 14.95
N PRO A 8 24.39 49.27 13.80
CA PRO A 8 23.95 49.88 12.56
C PRO A 8 23.54 48.87 11.47
N PHE A 9 22.33 49.06 10.95
CA PHE A 9 21.95 48.69 9.59
C PHE A 9 22.65 49.63 8.60
N ALA A 10 23.41 49.05 7.68
CA ALA A 10 23.73 49.59 6.36
C ALA A 10 23.62 48.36 5.44
N GLY A 11 22.71 48.29 4.46
CA GLY A 11 22.42 49.30 3.46
C GLY A 11 23.19 48.90 2.20
N HIS A 12 22.65 47.98 1.40
CA HIS A 12 22.99 47.89 -0.02
C HIS A 12 21.80 47.33 -0.81
N VAL A 13 21.14 48.28 -1.47
CA VAL A 13 20.32 48.09 -2.65
C VAL A 13 21.25 47.54 -3.74
N ASN A 14 20.93 46.38 -4.30
CA ASN A 14 21.57 45.92 -5.53
C ASN A 14 20.62 46.18 -6.69
N ASP A 15 21.03 47.14 -7.52
CA ASP A 15 20.44 47.45 -8.80
C ASP A 15 20.37 46.23 -9.71
N HIS A 16 19.21 46.06 -10.35
CA HIS A 16 19.03 45.19 -11.49
C HIS A 16 19.80 45.75 -12.70
N ALA A 17 21.03 45.25 -12.90
CA ALA A 17 21.71 45.34 -14.18
C ALA A 17 21.58 44.00 -14.89
N ALA A 18 20.82 44.00 -16.00
CA ALA A 18 20.79 42.91 -16.97
C ALA A 18 22.21 42.68 -17.52
N GLY A 19 22.84 41.60 -17.09
CA GLY A 19 24.14 41.15 -17.57
C GLY A 19 24.00 39.78 -18.22
N ASP A 20 24.18 39.76 -19.54
CA ASP A 20 24.37 38.57 -20.37
C ASP A 20 25.35 37.59 -19.69
N ALA A 21 24.81 36.52 -19.11
CA ALA A 21 25.58 35.52 -18.40
C ALA A 21 26.37 34.70 -19.43
N GLY A 22 27.60 35.16 -19.64
CA GLY A 22 28.58 34.58 -20.52
C GLY A 22 28.63 33.06 -20.42
N ARG A 23 28.55 32.42 -21.59
CA ARG A 23 29.04 31.07 -21.81
C ARG A 23 30.50 30.99 -21.37
N THR A 24 30.75 30.64 -20.12
CA THR A 24 32.05 30.15 -19.67
C THR A 24 32.27 28.79 -20.34
N ARG A 25 32.87 28.84 -21.53
CA ARG A 25 33.55 27.69 -22.12
C ARG A 25 34.65 27.29 -21.15
N PHE A 26 34.38 26.27 -20.34
CA PHE A 26 35.42 25.54 -19.61
C PHE A 26 36.47 25.12 -20.63
N HIS A 27 37.59 25.86 -20.66
CA HIS A 27 38.77 25.48 -21.41
C HIS A 27 39.33 24.24 -20.72
N GLY A 28 39.31 23.13 -21.46
CA GLY A 28 39.64 21.82 -20.96
C GLY A 28 41.06 21.76 -20.45
N ALA A 29 41.21 21.35 -19.19
CA ALA A 29 42.39 20.60 -18.78
C ALA A 29 42.58 19.45 -19.78
N ALA A 30 43.79 19.31 -20.30
CA ALA A 30 44.16 18.29 -21.27
C ALA A 30 43.69 16.92 -20.77
N ARG A 31 42.66 16.37 -21.42
CA ARG A 31 42.22 15.01 -21.19
C ARG A 31 43.41 14.11 -21.49
N THR A 32 43.75 13.26 -20.54
CA THR A 32 44.74 12.19 -20.68
C THR A 32 44.60 11.54 -22.06
N GLY A 33 45.72 11.28 -22.74
CA GLY A 33 45.81 10.74 -24.10
C GLY A 33 45.31 9.30 -24.26
N ALA A 34 44.12 9.00 -23.72
CA ALA A 34 43.44 7.74 -23.87
C ALA A 34 42.89 7.62 -25.31
N ALA A 35 43.23 6.52 -25.97
CA ALA A 35 42.71 6.19 -27.29
C ALA A 35 41.17 6.07 -27.26
N SER A 36 40.52 6.49 -28.35
CA SER A 36 39.06 6.33 -28.52
C SER A 36 38.69 4.85 -28.63
N LEU A 37 37.68 4.41 -27.89
CA LEU A 37 37.16 3.04 -27.93
C LEU A 37 36.38 2.69 -29.21
N GLY A 38 36.13 3.63 -30.12
CA GLY A 38 35.43 3.35 -31.40
C GLY A 38 33.95 2.91 -31.29
N LEU A 39 33.33 2.91 -30.10
CA LEU A 39 31.97 2.37 -29.91
C LEU A 39 30.87 3.17 -30.66
N THR A 40 30.03 2.45 -31.41
CA THR A 40 28.82 2.99 -32.09
C THR A 40 27.67 3.19 -31.12
N VAL A 41 27.32 2.17 -30.32
CA VAL A 41 26.20 2.20 -29.36
C VAL A 41 26.70 2.70 -28.00
N ARG A 42 26.06 3.74 -27.47
CA ARG A 42 26.44 4.37 -26.19
C ARG A 42 25.21 4.75 -25.37
N PRO A 43 24.67 3.84 -24.54
CA PRO A 43 23.46 4.10 -23.75
C PRO A 43 23.58 5.31 -22.80
N ARG A 44 24.81 5.68 -22.40
CA ARG A 44 25.07 6.91 -21.62
C ARG A 44 24.60 8.20 -22.31
N ARG A 45 24.42 8.21 -23.64
CA ARG A 45 23.94 9.39 -24.40
C ARG A 45 22.56 9.83 -23.92
N ASN A 46 21.63 8.89 -23.74
CA ASN A 46 20.28 9.17 -23.23
C ASN A 46 20.26 9.54 -21.73
N ARG A 47 21.41 9.47 -21.05
CA ARG A 47 21.57 9.71 -19.60
C ARG A 47 22.38 10.98 -19.29
N GLN A 48 22.81 11.74 -20.30
CA GLN A 48 23.71 12.90 -20.12
C GLN A 48 23.03 14.12 -19.49
N SER A 49 21.72 14.29 -19.70
CA SER A 49 20.96 15.44 -19.23
C SER A 49 19.58 15.00 -18.75
N GLU A 50 18.98 15.79 -17.86
CA GLU A 50 17.65 15.45 -17.34
C GLU A 50 16.56 15.53 -18.42
N TRP A 51 16.65 16.47 -19.38
CA TRP A 51 15.70 16.51 -20.50
C TRP A 51 15.71 15.22 -21.33
N ALA A 52 16.90 14.63 -21.56
CA ALA A 52 17.03 13.39 -22.32
C ALA A 52 16.46 12.21 -21.52
N ARG A 53 16.77 12.15 -20.21
CA ARG A 53 16.22 11.13 -19.30
C ARG A 53 14.70 11.18 -19.23
N ARG A 54 14.11 12.38 -19.20
CA ARG A 54 12.66 12.58 -19.21
C ARG A 54 12.02 12.07 -20.50
N LEU A 55 12.62 12.36 -21.66
CA LEU A 55 12.08 11.92 -22.96
C LEU A 55 12.03 10.39 -23.10
N VAL A 56 13.00 9.67 -22.54
CA VAL A 56 13.10 8.20 -22.69
C VAL A 56 12.59 7.43 -21.47
N ARG A 57 11.97 8.11 -20.51
CA ARG A 57 11.48 7.47 -19.28
C ARG A 57 10.26 6.61 -19.61
N GLU A 58 10.35 5.32 -19.27
CA GLU A 58 9.31 4.34 -19.59
C GLU A 58 8.14 4.36 -18.60
N ASN A 59 8.41 4.70 -17.34
CA ASN A 59 7.42 4.64 -16.25
C ASN A 59 7.46 5.90 -15.39
N THR A 60 6.30 6.33 -14.94
CA THR A 60 6.11 7.45 -14.01
C THR A 60 5.18 7.06 -12.87
N LEU A 61 5.34 7.69 -11.72
CA LEU A 61 4.45 7.57 -10.58
C LEU A 61 3.55 8.80 -10.49
N SER A 62 2.29 8.59 -10.15
CA SER A 62 1.25 9.59 -9.94
C SER A 62 0.48 9.29 -8.65
N THR A 63 -0.33 10.24 -8.17
CA THR A 63 -1.19 10.03 -6.99
C THR A 63 -2.29 9.02 -7.25
N ASN A 64 -2.68 8.82 -8.51
CA ASN A 64 -3.68 7.83 -8.95
C ASN A 64 -3.22 6.38 -8.75
N ASP A 65 -1.93 6.16 -8.52
CA ASP A 65 -1.36 4.84 -8.31
C ASP A 65 -1.41 4.41 -6.84
N LEU A 66 -1.95 5.23 -5.93
CA LEU A 66 -1.80 5.06 -4.49
C LEU A 66 -3.10 4.62 -3.83
N ILE A 67 -3.03 3.61 -2.97
CA ILE A 67 -4.06 3.28 -1.99
C ILE A 67 -3.42 3.41 -0.61
N TRP A 68 -4.09 4.10 0.32
CA TRP A 68 -3.54 4.36 1.64
C TRP A 68 -4.15 3.43 2.71
N PRO A 69 -3.37 2.46 3.25
CA PRO A 69 -3.79 1.66 4.39
C PRO A 69 -3.91 2.50 5.67
N LEU A 70 -5.01 2.33 6.40
CA LEU A 70 -5.30 2.98 7.68
C LEU A 70 -5.71 1.94 8.72
N PHE A 71 -5.15 2.05 9.92
CA PHE A 71 -5.51 1.22 11.07
C PHE A 71 -6.59 1.92 11.89
N VAL A 72 -7.69 1.24 12.16
CA VAL A 72 -8.83 1.78 12.91
C VAL A 72 -8.85 1.17 14.31
N ILE A 73 -9.07 1.97 15.34
CA ILE A 73 -9.23 1.48 16.73
C ILE A 73 -10.46 2.12 17.39
N GLU A 74 -11.01 1.43 18.37
CA GLU A 74 -12.04 1.97 19.25
C GLU A 74 -11.56 3.12 20.14
N GLY A 75 -12.52 3.89 20.63
CA GLY A 75 -12.29 4.98 21.58
C GLY A 75 -12.02 6.34 20.90
N ASN A 76 -11.28 7.21 21.59
CA ASN A 76 -11.10 8.62 21.21
C ASN A 76 -9.63 9.06 21.06
N ALA A 77 -8.68 8.15 21.31
CA ALA A 77 -7.25 8.45 21.26
C ALA A 77 -6.53 7.56 20.24
N SER A 78 -5.64 8.17 19.47
CA SER A 78 -4.74 7.44 18.57
C SER A 78 -3.66 6.68 19.35
N GLN A 79 -3.16 5.58 18.78
CA GLN A 79 -2.08 4.79 19.35
C GLN A 79 -0.95 4.60 18.34
N ASP A 80 0.29 4.89 18.71
CA ASP A 80 1.44 4.66 17.85
C ASP A 80 1.68 3.16 17.64
N VAL A 81 2.07 2.79 16.41
CA VAL A 81 2.56 1.45 16.11
C VAL A 81 4.09 1.48 16.15
N ALA A 82 4.68 1.00 17.24
CA ALA A 82 6.12 1.12 17.49
C ALA A 82 7.00 0.55 16.36
N SER A 83 6.60 -0.58 15.77
CA SER A 83 7.32 -1.23 14.66
C SER A 83 7.07 -0.60 13.29
N MET A 84 6.15 0.38 13.19
CA MET A 84 5.85 1.14 11.98
C MET A 84 5.94 2.64 12.28
N PRO A 85 7.15 3.19 12.37
CA PRO A 85 7.32 4.54 12.90
C PRO A 85 6.58 5.59 12.06
N GLY A 86 5.80 6.46 12.72
CA GLY A 86 4.95 7.46 12.07
C GLY A 86 3.55 6.95 11.68
N ILE A 87 3.25 5.67 11.90
CA ILE A 87 1.94 5.07 11.69
C ILE A 87 1.22 4.91 13.03
N GLN A 88 -0.08 5.20 13.02
CA GLN A 88 -0.95 5.15 14.19
C GLN A 88 -2.20 4.33 13.91
N ARG A 89 -2.73 3.71 14.95
CA ARG A 89 -4.13 3.27 15.02
C ARG A 89 -4.99 4.48 15.35
N LEU A 90 -6.05 4.69 14.59
CA LEU A 90 -6.83 5.91 14.61
C LEU A 90 -8.28 5.64 15.00
N PRO A 91 -8.87 6.41 15.94
CA PRO A 91 -10.30 6.48 16.12
C PRO A 91 -11.02 6.86 14.83
N ILE A 92 -12.30 6.45 14.69
CA ILE A 92 -13.10 6.68 13.47
C ILE A 92 -13.06 8.15 13.02
N GLU A 93 -13.21 9.11 13.93
CA GLU A 93 -13.16 10.54 13.59
C GLU A 93 -11.83 10.93 12.91
N GLN A 94 -10.72 10.41 13.41
CA GLN A 94 -9.39 10.67 12.84
C GLN A 94 -9.19 9.93 11.52
N VAL A 95 -9.75 8.73 11.35
CA VAL A 95 -9.78 8.02 10.07
C VAL A 95 -10.52 8.84 9.02
N VAL A 96 -11.68 9.42 9.36
CA VAL A 96 -12.42 10.33 8.46
C VAL A 96 -11.57 11.55 8.11
N ALA A 97 -10.83 12.13 9.06
CA ALA A 97 -9.90 13.21 8.79
C ALA A 97 -8.77 12.80 7.81
N GLN A 98 -8.22 11.59 7.94
CA GLN A 98 -7.23 11.08 6.98
C GLN A 98 -7.85 10.79 5.60
N ALA A 99 -9.10 10.34 5.52
CA ALA A 99 -9.81 10.18 4.25
C ALA A 99 -10.02 11.54 3.55
N ARG A 100 -10.35 12.60 4.29
CA ARG A 100 -10.40 13.97 3.75
C ARG A 100 -9.03 14.39 3.21
N ARG A 101 -7.96 14.14 3.98
CA ARG A 101 -6.59 14.42 3.55
C ARG A 101 -6.19 13.63 2.31
N ALA A 102 -6.59 12.36 2.21
CA ALA A 102 -6.34 11.52 1.04
C ALA A 102 -6.96 12.12 -0.21
N ARG A 103 -8.25 12.53 -0.15
CA ARG A 103 -8.91 13.29 -1.22
C ARG A 103 -8.14 14.57 -1.57
N ASP A 104 -7.76 15.37 -0.58
CA ASP A 104 -7.04 16.63 -0.82
C ASP A 104 -5.65 16.42 -1.45
N LEU A 105 -5.07 15.23 -1.26
CA LEU A 105 -3.82 14.79 -1.88
C LEU A 105 -4.01 14.05 -3.22
N ASP A 106 -5.24 13.99 -3.75
CA ASP A 106 -5.61 13.22 -4.95
C ASP A 106 -5.27 11.72 -4.85
N ILE A 107 -5.28 11.15 -3.63
CA ILE A 107 -5.17 9.71 -3.40
C ILE A 107 -6.57 9.09 -3.60
N PRO A 108 -6.73 8.16 -4.54
CA PRO A 108 -8.05 7.67 -4.96
C PRO A 108 -8.79 6.84 -3.91
N ALA A 109 -8.07 6.09 -3.06
CA ALA A 109 -8.69 5.18 -2.12
C ALA A 109 -7.92 5.01 -0.80
N VAL A 110 -8.67 4.65 0.24
CA VAL A 110 -8.14 4.19 1.54
C VAL A 110 -8.50 2.73 1.77
N ALA A 111 -7.61 1.97 2.42
CA ALA A 111 -7.84 0.59 2.81
C ALA A 111 -7.92 0.48 4.34
N LEU A 112 -8.99 -0.09 4.87
CA LEU A 112 -9.25 -0.12 6.30
C LEU A 112 -8.87 -1.46 6.93
N PHE A 113 -8.13 -1.41 8.04
CA PHE A 113 -7.76 -2.56 8.85
C PHE A 113 -8.08 -2.30 10.32
N PRO A 114 -8.90 -3.14 10.99
CA PRO A 114 -9.25 -2.92 12.38
C PRO A 114 -8.17 -3.43 13.33
N TYR A 115 -7.98 -2.71 14.42
CA TYR A 115 -7.52 -3.26 15.68
C TYR A 115 -8.76 -3.63 16.50
N THR A 116 -9.19 -4.89 16.42
CA THR A 116 -10.34 -5.39 17.17
C THR A 116 -9.98 -5.55 18.65
N ASP A 117 -10.85 -5.09 19.54
CA ASP A 117 -10.72 -5.29 20.99
C ASP A 117 -10.52 -6.79 21.27
N PRO A 118 -9.48 -7.20 22.03
CA PRO A 118 -9.27 -8.60 22.39
C PRO A 118 -10.49 -9.30 22.99
N ALA A 119 -11.37 -8.58 23.69
CA ALA A 119 -12.59 -9.14 24.27
C ALA A 119 -13.67 -9.50 23.24
N LEU A 120 -13.56 -8.97 22.01
CA LEU A 120 -14.45 -9.27 20.88
C LEU A 120 -13.86 -10.33 19.95
N ARG A 121 -12.72 -10.94 20.32
CA ARG A 121 -12.10 -12.01 19.54
C ARG A 121 -12.47 -13.37 20.11
N ASP A 122 -12.98 -14.24 19.26
CA ASP A 122 -13.34 -15.61 19.59
C ASP A 122 -12.83 -16.59 18.51
N PRO A 123 -12.90 -17.91 18.70
CA PRO A 123 -12.40 -18.87 17.70
C PRO A 123 -13.12 -18.77 16.36
N GLU A 124 -14.38 -18.34 16.34
CA GLU A 124 -15.19 -18.27 15.13
C GLU A 124 -15.09 -16.93 14.38
N GLY A 125 -14.44 -15.92 14.99
CA GLY A 125 -14.33 -14.58 14.44
C GLY A 125 -15.67 -13.85 14.33
N THR A 126 -16.60 -14.03 15.27
CA THR A 126 -18.00 -13.60 15.13
C THR A 126 -18.17 -12.09 14.91
N GLU A 127 -17.26 -11.27 15.42
CA GLU A 127 -17.27 -9.82 15.21
C GLU A 127 -17.04 -9.42 13.74
N ALA A 128 -16.45 -10.29 12.92
CA ALA A 128 -16.26 -10.06 11.48
C ALA A 128 -17.60 -9.86 10.74
N VAL A 129 -18.65 -10.57 11.18
CA VAL A 129 -19.97 -10.54 10.54
C VAL A 129 -20.96 -9.58 11.21
N ASN A 130 -20.56 -8.92 12.29
CA ASN A 130 -21.36 -7.92 12.99
C ASN A 130 -21.53 -6.65 12.14
N SER A 131 -22.77 -6.32 11.77
CA SER A 131 -23.10 -5.13 10.95
C SER A 131 -22.75 -3.77 11.58
N ASP A 132 -22.48 -3.74 12.89
CA ASP A 132 -22.03 -2.55 13.61
C ASP A 132 -20.57 -2.65 14.10
N ASN A 133 -19.79 -3.58 13.55
CA ASN A 133 -18.37 -3.67 13.85
C ASN A 133 -17.61 -2.38 13.49
N LEU A 134 -16.40 -2.29 14.02
CA LEU A 134 -15.54 -1.11 13.90
C LEU A 134 -15.32 -0.66 12.44
N VAL A 135 -15.10 -1.62 11.53
CA VAL A 135 -14.87 -1.33 10.11
C VAL A 135 -16.15 -0.79 9.46
N CYS A 136 -17.30 -1.42 9.70
CA CYS A 136 -18.58 -0.98 9.15
C CYS A 136 -18.94 0.44 9.58
N ARG A 137 -18.74 0.78 10.87
CA ARG A 137 -18.95 2.16 11.35
C ARG A 137 -17.96 3.14 10.71
N ALA A 138 -16.70 2.75 10.52
CA ALA A 138 -15.70 3.58 9.83
C ALA A 138 -16.05 3.82 8.35
N VAL A 139 -16.47 2.77 7.62
CA VAL A 139 -16.93 2.87 6.22
C VAL A 139 -18.09 3.86 6.12
N ARG A 140 -19.16 3.66 6.91
CA ARG A 140 -20.32 4.58 6.92
C ARG A 140 -19.92 6.02 7.20
N ALA A 141 -19.03 6.23 8.18
CA ALA A 141 -18.54 7.56 8.53
C ALA A 141 -17.72 8.21 7.41
N ILE A 142 -16.85 7.45 6.72
CA ILE A 142 -16.08 7.94 5.57
C ILE A 142 -17.02 8.28 4.41
N LYS A 143 -17.93 7.38 4.02
CA LYS A 143 -18.84 7.60 2.90
C LYS A 143 -19.77 8.79 3.13
N ALA A 144 -20.20 9.04 4.37
CA ALA A 144 -20.96 10.23 4.72
C ALA A 144 -20.14 11.53 4.61
N ALA A 145 -18.83 11.48 4.87
CA ALA A 145 -17.95 12.64 4.94
C ALA A 145 -17.23 12.97 3.62
N VAL A 146 -16.88 11.95 2.85
CA VAL A 146 -16.01 11.98 1.66
C VAL A 146 -16.54 10.97 0.64
N PRO A 147 -17.75 11.15 0.07
CA PRO A 147 -18.41 10.13 -0.76
C PRO A 147 -17.60 9.69 -1.98
N ASP A 148 -16.79 10.60 -2.54
CA ASP A 148 -16.01 10.38 -3.76
C ASP A 148 -14.69 9.64 -3.56
N ILE A 149 -14.31 9.29 -2.32
CA ILE A 149 -13.13 8.46 -2.07
C ILE A 149 -13.51 6.98 -2.09
N GLY A 150 -12.69 6.15 -2.74
CA GLY A 150 -12.83 4.71 -2.69
C GLY A 150 -12.51 4.17 -1.29
N VAL A 151 -13.38 3.30 -0.77
CA VAL A 151 -13.16 2.59 0.49
C VAL A 151 -12.97 1.11 0.21
N VAL A 152 -11.74 0.64 0.42
CA VAL A 152 -11.35 -0.77 0.31
C VAL A 152 -11.42 -1.41 1.71
N THR A 153 -12.13 -2.52 1.84
CA THR A 153 -12.24 -3.25 3.10
C THR A 153 -11.73 -4.67 2.97
N ASP A 154 -10.90 -5.08 3.92
CA ASP A 154 -10.34 -6.42 4.03
C ASP A 154 -11.41 -7.44 4.43
N VAL A 155 -11.42 -8.58 3.76
CA VAL A 155 -12.21 -9.77 4.11
C VAL A 155 -11.25 -10.88 4.49
N ALA A 156 -11.16 -11.11 5.80
CA ALA A 156 -10.34 -12.13 6.46
C ALA A 156 -10.77 -12.17 7.94
N LEU A 157 -10.58 -13.31 8.60
CA LEU A 157 -10.96 -13.47 10.00
C LEU A 157 -9.83 -13.16 11.00
N ASP A 158 -8.59 -12.97 10.56
CA ASP A 158 -7.44 -12.83 11.46
C ASP A 158 -7.47 -11.64 12.44
N PRO A 159 -8.16 -10.51 12.17
CA PRO A 159 -8.32 -9.46 13.17
C PRO A 159 -9.38 -9.81 14.23
N TYR A 160 -10.22 -10.81 13.96
CA TYR A 160 -11.40 -11.15 14.76
C TYR A 160 -11.24 -12.50 15.47
N THR A 161 -10.33 -13.37 15.01
CA THR A 161 -10.10 -14.66 15.66
C THR A 161 -9.20 -14.56 16.88
N SER A 162 -9.51 -15.32 17.93
CA SER A 162 -8.68 -15.39 19.14
C SER A 162 -7.32 -16.08 18.90
N HIS A 163 -7.18 -16.84 17.81
CA HIS A 163 -5.96 -17.56 17.39
C HIS A 163 -5.23 -16.89 16.21
N GLY A 164 -5.73 -15.77 15.68
CA GLY A 164 -5.05 -14.97 14.65
C GLY A 164 -4.87 -15.62 13.28
N HIS A 165 -5.63 -16.68 12.97
CA HIS A 165 -5.71 -17.26 11.62
C HIS A 165 -6.79 -16.58 10.79
N ASP A 166 -6.61 -16.59 9.48
CA ASP A 166 -7.52 -15.96 8.51
C ASP A 166 -8.85 -16.73 8.37
N GLY A 167 -8.95 -17.93 8.95
CA GLY A 167 -10.11 -18.82 8.91
C GLY A 167 -10.35 -19.59 10.20
N VAL A 168 -11.48 -20.30 10.27
CA VAL A 168 -11.87 -21.13 11.41
C VAL A 168 -11.08 -22.44 11.47
N MET A 169 -10.94 -23.02 12.67
CA MET A 169 -10.06 -24.15 12.92
C MET A 169 -10.77 -25.39 13.49
N ASP A 170 -10.34 -26.58 13.08
CA ASP A 170 -10.55 -27.85 13.80
C ASP A 170 -9.19 -28.48 14.13
N GLY A 171 -8.85 -28.50 15.41
CA GLY A 171 -7.51 -28.85 15.87
C GLY A 171 -6.45 -27.90 15.30
N GLU A 172 -5.57 -28.41 14.44
CA GLU A 172 -4.52 -27.64 13.75
C GLU A 172 -4.89 -27.31 12.29
N THR A 173 -6.06 -27.75 11.82
CA THR A 173 -6.50 -27.60 10.43
C THR A 173 -7.33 -26.33 10.27
N ILE A 174 -7.02 -25.53 9.25
CA ILE A 174 -7.90 -24.43 8.83
C ILE A 174 -8.95 -25.00 7.90
N LEU A 175 -10.23 -24.81 8.23
CA LEU A 175 -11.34 -25.36 7.46
C LEU A 175 -11.72 -24.40 6.33
N ASN A 176 -11.53 -24.84 5.08
CA ASN A 176 -11.73 -23.99 3.90
C ASN A 176 -13.18 -23.51 3.77
N ASP A 177 -14.12 -24.43 3.61
CA ASP A 177 -15.50 -24.12 3.22
C ASP A 177 -16.26 -23.40 4.33
N GLU A 178 -16.06 -23.82 5.59
CA GLU A 178 -16.61 -23.16 6.77
C GLU A 178 -16.08 -21.74 6.92
N THR A 179 -14.81 -21.51 6.59
CA THR A 179 -14.24 -20.15 6.54
C THR A 179 -14.90 -19.34 5.43
N VAL A 180 -14.98 -19.88 4.20
CA VAL A 180 -15.59 -19.18 3.06
C VAL A 180 -17.03 -18.76 3.37
N ALA A 181 -17.83 -19.59 4.05
CA ALA A 181 -19.19 -19.22 4.46
C ALA A 181 -19.24 -17.97 5.36
N LEU A 182 -18.30 -17.83 6.29
CA LEU A 182 -18.18 -16.64 7.14
C LEU A 182 -17.66 -15.42 6.36
N LEU A 183 -16.68 -15.62 5.48
CA LEU A 183 -16.13 -14.55 4.63
C LEU A 183 -17.18 -13.97 3.67
N VAL A 184 -18.06 -14.82 3.13
CA VAL A 184 -19.23 -14.37 2.35
C VAL A 184 -20.11 -13.46 3.20
N THR A 185 -20.43 -13.86 4.42
CA THR A 185 -21.25 -13.05 5.33
C THR A 185 -20.55 -11.74 5.70
N GLN A 186 -19.24 -11.75 5.93
CA GLN A 186 -18.43 -10.57 6.18
C GLN A 186 -18.45 -9.61 4.98
N ALA A 187 -18.22 -10.11 3.76
CA ALA A 187 -18.25 -9.32 2.53
C ALA A 187 -19.60 -8.64 2.34
N MET A 188 -20.69 -9.37 2.57
CA MET A 188 -22.06 -8.86 2.54
C MET A 188 -22.29 -7.74 3.57
N THR A 189 -21.79 -7.94 4.79
CA THR A 189 -21.86 -6.94 5.86
C THR A 189 -21.09 -5.65 5.51
N LEU A 190 -19.91 -5.77 4.91
CA LEU A 190 -19.10 -4.62 4.48
C LEU A 190 -19.70 -3.89 3.27
N ALA A 191 -20.23 -4.63 2.29
CA ALA A 191 -20.94 -4.06 1.16
C ALA A 191 -22.18 -3.27 1.62
N ALA A 192 -22.95 -3.82 2.55
CA ALA A 192 -24.10 -3.13 3.15
C ALA A 192 -23.71 -1.85 3.93
N ALA A 193 -22.48 -1.78 4.46
CA ALA A 193 -21.95 -0.59 5.09
C ALA A 193 -21.52 0.50 4.08
N GLY A 194 -21.39 0.16 2.80
CA GLY A 194 -21.01 1.07 1.72
C GLY A 194 -19.56 0.95 1.26
N ALA A 195 -18.90 -0.20 1.49
CA ALA A 195 -17.58 -0.47 0.92
C ALA A 195 -17.66 -0.48 -0.61
N ASP A 196 -16.72 0.19 -1.28
CA ASP A 196 -16.66 0.22 -2.75
C ASP A 196 -15.92 -1.01 -3.29
N VAL A 197 -14.93 -1.51 -2.52
CA VAL A 197 -14.11 -2.66 -2.88
C VAL A 197 -14.04 -3.63 -1.70
N ILE A 198 -14.43 -4.87 -1.96
CA ILE A 198 -14.15 -6.01 -1.09
C ILE A 198 -12.80 -6.61 -1.48
N ALA A 199 -11.94 -6.80 -0.49
CA ALA A 199 -10.57 -7.25 -0.70
C ALA A 199 -10.29 -8.52 0.11
N PRO A 200 -10.71 -9.71 -0.37
CA PRO A 200 -10.47 -10.98 0.32
C PRO A 200 -8.98 -11.25 0.39
N SER A 201 -8.45 -11.33 1.62
CA SER A 201 -7.03 -11.57 1.85
C SER A 201 -6.73 -12.92 2.50
N ASP A 202 -7.74 -13.72 2.77
CA ASP A 202 -7.72 -14.97 3.52
C ASP A 202 -6.93 -16.13 2.87
N MET A 203 -6.81 -16.17 1.54
CA MET A 203 -6.22 -17.27 0.75
C MET A 203 -6.94 -18.63 0.89
N MET A 204 -8.25 -18.63 1.11
CA MET A 204 -9.06 -19.85 0.98
C MET A 204 -9.37 -20.14 -0.50
N ASP A 205 -9.53 -21.42 -0.83
CA ASP A 205 -9.89 -21.85 -2.16
C ASP A 205 -11.37 -21.50 -2.45
N GLY A 206 -11.65 -20.91 -3.63
CA GLY A 206 -13.02 -20.64 -4.09
C GLY A 206 -13.72 -19.43 -3.44
N ARG A 207 -13.04 -18.68 -2.55
CA ARG A 207 -13.69 -17.55 -1.84
C ARG A 207 -14.14 -16.44 -2.78
N VAL A 208 -13.44 -16.19 -3.88
CA VAL A 208 -13.76 -15.09 -4.80
C VAL A 208 -15.10 -15.37 -5.46
N GLY A 209 -15.29 -16.59 -5.99
CA GLY A 209 -16.52 -16.97 -6.66
C GLY A 209 -17.71 -17.00 -5.71
N ALA A 210 -17.50 -17.49 -4.48
CA ALA A 210 -18.52 -17.50 -3.44
C ALA A 210 -18.96 -16.08 -3.03
N ILE A 211 -17.99 -15.17 -2.82
CA ILE A 211 -18.27 -13.77 -2.48
C ILE A 211 -18.96 -13.06 -3.65
N ARG A 212 -18.47 -13.21 -4.88
CA ARG A 212 -19.07 -12.63 -6.09
C ARG A 212 -20.53 -13.06 -6.24
N ALA A 213 -20.80 -14.36 -6.16
CA ALA A 213 -22.16 -14.88 -6.28
C ALA A 213 -23.12 -14.30 -5.22
N ALA A 214 -22.65 -14.13 -3.98
CA ALA A 214 -23.45 -13.55 -2.91
C ALA A 214 -23.71 -12.05 -3.10
N LEU A 215 -22.68 -11.28 -3.47
CA LEU A 215 -22.82 -9.85 -3.76
C LEU A 215 -23.84 -9.62 -4.87
N ASP A 216 -23.74 -10.36 -5.97
CA ASP A 216 -24.64 -10.24 -7.12
C ASP A 216 -26.09 -10.60 -6.76
N GLN A 217 -26.29 -11.71 -6.04
CA GLN A 217 -27.62 -12.15 -5.60
C GLN A 217 -28.32 -11.14 -4.69
N ALA A 218 -27.54 -10.40 -3.89
CA ALA A 218 -28.04 -9.40 -2.97
C ALA A 218 -28.15 -7.99 -3.58
N GLY A 219 -27.81 -7.82 -4.86
CA GLY A 219 -27.93 -6.55 -5.58
C GLY A 219 -26.73 -5.61 -5.43
N TYR A 220 -25.58 -6.09 -4.96
CA TYR A 220 -24.32 -5.34 -4.86
C TYR A 220 -23.43 -5.54 -6.10
N ALA A 221 -24.01 -5.54 -7.29
CA ALA A 221 -23.31 -5.88 -8.54
C ALA A 221 -22.13 -4.93 -8.87
N ASP A 222 -22.19 -3.67 -8.43
CA ASP A 222 -21.14 -2.68 -8.67
C ASP A 222 -19.99 -2.74 -7.64
N VAL A 223 -20.12 -3.56 -6.58
CA VAL A 223 -19.05 -3.72 -5.58
C VAL A 223 -17.93 -4.54 -6.19
N GLN A 224 -16.72 -3.98 -6.18
CA GLN A 224 -15.55 -4.59 -6.80
C GLN A 224 -14.93 -5.63 -5.88
N ILE A 225 -14.31 -6.66 -6.46
CA ILE A 225 -13.46 -7.61 -5.75
C ILE A 225 -12.00 -7.40 -6.15
N MET A 226 -11.19 -7.01 -5.17
CA MET A 226 -9.72 -6.97 -5.27
C MET A 226 -9.13 -8.19 -4.57
N ALA A 227 -8.98 -9.28 -5.32
CA ALA A 227 -8.55 -10.55 -4.77
C ALA A 227 -7.05 -10.53 -4.45
N TYR A 228 -6.68 -10.97 -3.25
CA TYR A 228 -5.28 -11.23 -2.90
C TYR A 228 -4.89 -12.58 -3.50
N ALA A 229 -4.81 -12.65 -4.82
CA ALA A 229 -4.57 -13.88 -5.56
C ALA A 229 -3.20 -14.50 -5.25
N ALA A 230 -2.15 -13.69 -5.16
CA ALA A 230 -0.81 -14.18 -4.86
C ALA A 230 -0.32 -13.61 -3.53
N LYS A 231 -0.86 -14.11 -2.41
CA LYS A 231 -0.42 -13.76 -1.04
C LYS A 231 0.47 -14.86 -0.46
N TYR A 232 1.74 -14.52 -0.27
CA TYR A 232 2.77 -15.44 0.20
C TYR A 232 2.86 -15.53 1.73
N ALA A 233 3.27 -16.70 2.24
CA ALA A 233 3.60 -16.97 3.63
C ALA A 233 4.92 -16.26 4.01
N SER A 234 4.82 -14.97 4.30
CA SER A 234 5.97 -14.06 4.36
C SER A 234 6.36 -13.63 5.77
N ALA A 235 7.66 -13.44 5.97
CA ALA A 235 8.23 -12.81 7.17
C ALA A 235 8.03 -11.29 7.23
N PHE A 236 7.62 -10.64 6.13
CA PHE A 236 7.49 -9.17 6.05
C PHE A 236 6.21 -8.62 6.71
N TYR A 237 5.35 -9.47 7.28
CA TYR A 237 4.07 -9.04 7.89
C TYR A 237 4.16 -8.70 9.38
N GLY A 238 5.31 -8.92 10.03
CA GLY A 238 5.47 -8.71 11.47
C GLY A 238 4.92 -7.36 11.98
N PRO A 239 5.30 -6.21 11.39
CA PRO A 239 4.82 -4.92 11.87
C PRO A 239 3.30 -4.68 11.64
N PHE A 240 2.70 -5.29 10.61
CA PHE A 240 1.25 -5.24 10.39
C PHE A 240 0.51 -6.00 11.49
N ARG A 241 1.01 -7.18 11.84
CA ARG A 241 0.44 -8.00 12.92
C ARG A 241 0.56 -7.30 14.28
N ASP A 242 1.60 -6.49 14.51
CA ASP A 242 1.62 -5.56 15.65
C ASP A 242 0.52 -4.51 15.53
N ALA A 243 0.36 -3.90 14.36
CA ALA A 243 -0.61 -2.83 14.12
C ALA A 243 -2.05 -3.27 14.36
N VAL A 244 -2.45 -4.47 13.92
CA VAL A 244 -3.80 -5.04 14.15
C VAL A 244 -3.90 -5.87 15.43
N GLY A 245 -2.79 -6.05 16.16
CA GLY A 245 -2.74 -6.80 17.42
C GLY A 245 -2.88 -8.32 17.26
N SER A 246 -2.60 -8.88 16.08
CA SER A 246 -2.65 -10.32 15.82
C SER A 246 -1.33 -11.06 16.10
N ASN A 247 -0.22 -10.34 16.31
CA ASN A 247 1.08 -10.97 16.61
C ASN A 247 1.08 -11.77 17.92
N VAL A 248 0.29 -11.35 18.91
CA VAL A 248 0.18 -12.06 20.20
C VAL A 248 -0.82 -13.22 20.14
N THR A 249 -1.68 -13.25 19.13
CA THR A 249 -2.74 -14.26 19.01
C THR A 249 -2.39 -15.38 18.04
N LEU A 250 -1.53 -15.14 17.05
CA LEU A 250 -1.17 -16.12 16.04
C LEU A 250 -0.55 -17.38 16.68
N VAL A 251 -1.27 -18.50 16.58
CA VAL A 251 -0.77 -19.84 16.92
C VAL A 251 -0.19 -20.48 15.67
N GLY A 252 1.01 -21.06 15.73
CA GLY A 252 1.61 -21.72 14.56
C GLY A 252 2.00 -20.76 13.43
N ASP A 253 1.65 -21.11 12.19
CA ASP A 253 1.96 -20.32 11.00
C ASP A 253 0.86 -20.42 9.93
N LYS A 254 1.03 -19.68 8.83
CA LYS A 254 0.02 -19.51 7.78
C LYS A 254 0.33 -20.32 6.50
N ARG A 255 1.27 -21.28 6.55
CA ARG A 255 1.82 -21.98 5.36
C ARG A 255 0.88 -23.02 4.75
N THR A 256 -0.23 -23.36 5.41
CA THR A 256 -1.23 -24.29 4.87
C THR A 256 -2.21 -23.63 3.89
N TYR A 257 -2.15 -22.30 3.73
CA TYR A 257 -3.01 -21.54 2.82
C TYR A 257 -2.30 -20.36 2.14
N GLN A 258 -1.38 -19.66 2.83
CA GLN A 258 -0.53 -18.67 2.16
C GLN A 258 0.58 -19.37 1.37
N MET A 259 0.86 -18.86 0.18
CA MET A 259 1.75 -19.51 -0.79
C MET A 259 3.20 -19.63 -0.30
N ASP A 260 3.92 -20.65 -0.75
CA ASP A 260 5.36 -20.79 -0.52
C ASP A 260 6.14 -19.71 -1.28
N PRO A 261 6.99 -18.90 -0.60
CA PRO A 261 7.87 -17.91 -1.24
C PRO A 261 8.73 -18.43 -2.40
N ALA A 262 9.00 -19.74 -2.47
CA ALA A 262 9.75 -20.35 -3.56
C ALA A 262 8.96 -20.52 -4.87
N ASN A 263 7.63 -20.38 -4.83
CA ASN A 263 6.77 -20.73 -5.94
C ASN A 263 6.38 -19.52 -6.79
N SER A 264 6.66 -19.60 -8.10
CA SER A 264 6.32 -18.56 -9.07
C SER A 264 5.21 -19.02 -10.04
N ASP A 265 5.24 -20.27 -10.50
CA ASP A 265 4.21 -20.80 -11.42
C ASP A 265 2.85 -21.01 -10.74
N GLU A 266 2.84 -21.26 -9.44
CA GLU A 266 1.62 -21.36 -8.63
C GLU A 266 0.85 -20.04 -8.63
N ALA A 267 1.54 -18.90 -8.55
CA ALA A 267 0.92 -17.57 -8.55
C ALA A 267 0.06 -17.32 -9.80
N LEU A 268 0.48 -17.84 -10.96
CA LEU A 268 -0.28 -17.71 -12.19
C LEU A 268 -1.55 -18.58 -12.16
N ARG A 269 -1.53 -19.72 -11.46
CA ARG A 269 -2.73 -20.56 -11.31
C ARG A 269 -3.73 -19.90 -10.37
N GLU A 270 -3.26 -19.40 -9.23
CA GLU A 270 -4.10 -18.65 -8.28
C GLU A 270 -4.78 -17.45 -8.94
N VAL A 271 -4.01 -16.64 -9.66
CA VAL A 271 -4.56 -15.49 -10.40
C VAL A 271 -5.55 -15.94 -11.47
N ALA A 272 -5.29 -17.02 -12.19
CA ALA A 272 -6.22 -17.53 -13.19
C ALA A 272 -7.56 -17.97 -12.56
N LEU A 273 -7.51 -18.65 -11.42
CA LEU A 273 -8.71 -19.08 -10.68
C LEU A 273 -9.52 -17.88 -10.20
N ASP A 274 -8.89 -16.91 -9.53
CA ASP A 274 -9.58 -15.71 -9.04
C ASP A 274 -10.22 -14.90 -10.17
N LEU A 275 -9.57 -14.82 -11.34
CA LEU A 275 -10.12 -14.15 -12.51
C LEU A 275 -11.32 -14.92 -13.10
N GLU A 276 -11.24 -16.25 -13.19
CA GLU A 276 -12.36 -17.10 -13.61
C GLU A 276 -13.56 -16.98 -12.66
N GLU A 277 -13.28 -16.79 -11.37
CA GLU A 277 -14.25 -16.60 -10.30
C GLU A 277 -14.84 -15.17 -10.21
N GLY A 278 -14.35 -14.23 -11.01
CA GLY A 278 -14.92 -12.89 -11.13
C GLY A 278 -14.25 -11.80 -10.29
N ALA A 279 -12.95 -11.92 -10.00
CA ALA A 279 -12.17 -10.81 -9.47
C ALA A 279 -12.04 -9.66 -10.49
N ASP A 280 -12.27 -8.43 -10.03
CA ASP A 280 -12.12 -7.20 -10.84
C ASP A 280 -10.67 -6.72 -10.86
N MET A 281 -9.94 -6.99 -9.78
CA MET A 281 -8.51 -6.72 -9.63
C MET A 281 -7.84 -7.89 -8.93
N VAL A 282 -6.57 -8.12 -9.26
CA VAL A 282 -5.74 -9.12 -8.57
C VAL A 282 -4.55 -8.46 -7.89
N MET A 283 -4.14 -8.97 -6.73
CA MET A 283 -3.07 -8.40 -5.93
C MET A 283 -1.96 -9.41 -5.63
N VAL A 284 -0.72 -8.95 -5.73
CA VAL A 284 0.47 -9.64 -5.23
C VAL A 284 0.89 -9.04 -3.88
N LYS A 285 1.12 -9.91 -2.89
CA LYS A 285 1.53 -9.54 -1.54
C LYS A 285 2.51 -10.56 -0.96
N PRO A 286 3.67 -10.17 -0.42
CA PRO A 286 4.25 -8.81 -0.35
C PRO A 286 4.59 -8.21 -1.71
N GLY A 287 5.05 -6.96 -1.70
CA GLY A 287 5.34 -6.20 -2.90
C GLY A 287 6.78 -6.39 -3.40
N LEU A 288 7.71 -5.62 -2.83
CA LEU A 288 9.08 -5.46 -3.35
C LEU A 288 9.84 -6.79 -3.50
N PRO A 289 9.70 -7.79 -2.59
CA PRO A 289 10.35 -9.08 -2.76
C PRO A 289 9.74 -9.96 -3.87
N TYR A 290 8.61 -9.56 -4.46
CA TYR A 290 7.82 -10.33 -5.44
C TYR A 290 7.52 -9.51 -6.71
N LEU A 291 8.39 -8.57 -7.07
CA LEU A 291 8.26 -7.78 -8.30
C LEU A 291 8.27 -8.66 -9.57
N ASP A 292 8.97 -9.80 -9.53
CA ASP A 292 8.94 -10.80 -10.59
C ASP A 292 7.55 -11.40 -10.77
N ILE A 293 6.83 -11.67 -9.67
CA ILE A 293 5.45 -12.17 -9.71
C ILE A 293 4.50 -11.11 -10.28
N ILE A 294 4.62 -9.86 -9.83
CA ILE A 294 3.85 -8.73 -10.38
C ILE A 294 4.05 -8.64 -11.90
N HIS A 295 5.30 -8.75 -12.35
CA HIS A 295 5.64 -8.73 -13.77
C HIS A 295 5.02 -9.89 -14.55
N ARG A 296 5.17 -11.12 -14.05
CA ARG A 296 4.59 -12.30 -14.70
C ARG A 296 3.07 -12.24 -14.77
N VAL A 297 2.41 -11.79 -13.70
CA VAL A 297 0.95 -11.61 -13.66
C VAL A 297 0.51 -10.58 -14.68
N LYS A 298 1.14 -9.40 -14.69
CA LYS A 298 0.82 -8.34 -15.65
C LYS A 298 1.03 -8.79 -17.10
N GLU A 299 2.17 -9.43 -17.39
CA GLU A 299 2.50 -9.90 -18.75
C GLU A 299 1.54 -11.00 -19.23
N THR A 300 1.19 -11.94 -18.35
CA THR A 300 0.37 -13.11 -18.71
C THR A 300 -1.09 -12.75 -18.92
N PHE A 301 -1.66 -11.96 -18.00
CA PHE A 301 -3.10 -11.72 -17.96
C PHE A 301 -3.52 -10.35 -18.48
N GLY A 302 -2.65 -9.33 -18.42
CA GLY A 302 -2.97 -7.97 -18.88
C GLY A 302 -4.10 -7.28 -18.09
N VAL A 303 -4.48 -7.80 -16.93
CA VAL A 303 -5.60 -7.33 -16.07
C VAL A 303 -5.14 -6.28 -15.05
N PRO A 304 -6.05 -5.53 -14.40
CA PRO A 304 -5.71 -4.65 -13.29
C PRO A 304 -4.96 -5.40 -12.17
N THR A 305 -3.68 -5.07 -12.00
CA THR A 305 -2.74 -5.76 -11.11
C THR A 305 -2.28 -4.81 -10.02
N PHE A 306 -2.47 -5.18 -8.76
CA PHE A 306 -2.13 -4.37 -7.60
C PHE A 306 -0.96 -5.00 -6.84
N ALA A 307 -0.20 -4.14 -6.17
CA ALA A 307 0.88 -4.56 -5.28
C ALA A 307 0.65 -4.01 -3.88
N TYR A 308 0.96 -4.78 -2.84
CA TYR A 308 0.99 -4.28 -1.48
C TYR A 308 2.44 -4.12 -1.01
N GLN A 309 2.91 -2.88 -0.90
CA GLN A 309 4.15 -2.57 -0.17
C GLN A 309 3.90 -2.72 1.33
N VAL A 310 4.17 -3.90 1.87
CA VAL A 310 3.68 -4.27 3.20
C VAL A 310 4.44 -3.59 4.33
N SER A 311 3.95 -3.79 5.55
CA SER A 311 4.43 -3.17 6.76
C SER A 311 5.94 -3.36 7.01
N GLY A 312 6.48 -4.55 6.73
CA GLY A 312 7.91 -4.83 6.85
C GLY A 312 8.75 -4.09 5.82
N GLU A 313 8.24 -3.92 4.60
CA GLU A 313 8.92 -3.14 3.55
C GLU A 313 8.98 -1.66 3.94
N TYR A 314 7.86 -1.11 4.45
CA TYR A 314 7.80 0.24 5.01
C TYR A 314 8.81 0.42 6.15
N ALA A 315 8.77 -0.48 7.15
CA ALA A 315 9.62 -0.41 8.32
C ALA A 315 11.12 -0.53 7.97
N MET A 316 11.45 -1.33 6.95
CA MET A 316 12.83 -1.51 6.48
C MET A 316 13.39 -0.21 5.88
N ILE A 317 12.60 0.50 5.07
CA ILE A 317 12.99 1.80 4.49
C ILE A 317 13.07 2.88 5.59
N GLU A 318 12.04 3.00 6.44
CA GLU A 318 12.01 3.97 7.54
C GLU A 318 13.16 3.74 8.53
N GLY A 319 13.43 2.49 8.89
CA GLY A 319 14.52 2.13 9.80
C GLY A 319 15.89 2.52 9.24
N ALA A 320 16.17 2.19 7.98
CA ALA A 320 17.42 2.56 7.33
C ALA A 320 17.57 4.09 7.18
N ALA A 321 16.48 4.79 6.85
CA ALA A 321 16.48 6.25 6.73
C ALA A 321 16.74 6.95 8.07
N ARG A 322 16.08 6.51 9.15
CA ARG A 322 16.26 7.07 10.49
C ARG A 322 17.65 6.86 11.06
N ASN A 323 18.32 5.78 10.65
CA ASN A 323 19.72 5.52 11.00
C ASN A 323 20.71 6.27 10.09
N GLY A 324 20.24 7.04 9.10
CA GLY A 324 21.08 7.77 8.16
C GLY A 324 21.83 6.88 7.17
N TRP A 325 21.40 5.64 6.97
CA TRP A 325 22.06 4.71 6.05
C TRP A 325 21.71 4.98 4.59
N ILE A 326 20.48 5.47 4.35
CA ILE A 326 19.97 5.83 3.03
C ILE A 326 19.18 7.13 3.10
N ASP A 327 19.04 7.79 1.94
CA ASP A 327 18.08 8.88 1.76
C ASP A 327 16.66 8.29 1.66
N GLY A 328 15.88 8.42 2.74
CA GLY A 328 14.57 7.79 2.86
C GLY A 328 13.55 8.24 1.82
N ASP A 329 13.53 9.53 1.47
CA ASP A 329 12.60 10.06 0.46
C ASP A 329 12.92 9.50 -0.92
N LYS A 330 14.21 9.45 -1.29
CA LYS A 330 14.61 8.88 -2.58
C LYS A 330 14.36 7.38 -2.64
N ALA A 331 14.70 6.64 -1.59
CA ALA A 331 14.48 5.20 -1.53
C ALA A 331 12.99 4.83 -1.57
N MET A 332 12.14 5.59 -0.86
CA MET A 332 10.68 5.47 -0.93
C MET A 332 10.18 5.65 -2.37
N VAL A 333 10.52 6.77 -3.03
CA VAL A 333 10.07 7.02 -4.41
C VAL A 333 10.59 5.97 -5.38
N GLU A 334 11.85 5.56 -5.25
CA GLU A 334 12.44 4.51 -6.09
C GLU A 334 11.74 3.15 -5.91
N SER A 335 11.37 2.79 -4.68
CA SER A 335 10.61 1.57 -4.41
C SER A 335 9.22 1.59 -5.08
N LEU A 336 8.54 2.74 -5.08
CA LEU A 336 7.23 2.89 -5.71
C LEU A 336 7.31 2.88 -7.25
N ILE A 337 8.36 3.47 -7.81
CA ILE A 337 8.64 3.35 -9.25
C ILE A 337 8.95 1.90 -9.64
N ALA A 338 9.55 1.11 -8.76
CA ALA A 338 9.82 -0.31 -9.03
C ALA A 338 8.52 -1.10 -9.23
N PHE A 339 7.47 -0.84 -8.45
CA PHE A 339 6.14 -1.42 -8.66
C PHE A 339 5.54 -1.04 -10.01
N LYS A 340 5.55 0.25 -10.36
CA LYS A 340 5.06 0.72 -11.67
C LYS A 340 5.80 0.04 -12.81
N ARG A 341 7.13 -0.03 -12.72
CA ARG A 341 7.98 -0.70 -13.72
C ARG A 341 7.70 -2.20 -13.82
N ALA A 342 7.39 -2.87 -12.70
CA ALA A 342 7.01 -4.28 -12.70
C ALA A 342 5.63 -4.50 -13.34
N GLY A 343 4.77 -3.49 -13.35
CA GLY A 343 3.46 -3.55 -13.99
C GLY A 343 2.28 -3.33 -13.04
N ALA A 344 2.49 -2.92 -11.80
CA ALA A 344 1.38 -2.61 -10.90
C ALA A 344 0.62 -1.36 -11.36
N ASP A 345 -0.71 -1.45 -11.45
CA ASP A 345 -1.61 -0.33 -11.74
C ASP A 345 -1.84 0.52 -10.49
N GLY A 346 -2.04 -0.11 -9.33
CA GLY A 346 -2.15 0.54 -8.04
C GLY A 346 -1.30 -0.13 -6.96
N ILE A 347 -0.94 0.65 -5.95
CA ILE A 347 0.00 0.27 -4.89
C ILE A 347 -0.62 0.61 -3.53
N LEU A 348 -0.86 -0.41 -2.71
CA LEU A 348 -1.19 -0.22 -1.30
C LEU A 348 0.13 0.09 -0.57
N THR A 349 0.25 1.30 -0.03
CA THR A 349 1.49 1.74 0.64
C THR A 349 1.22 2.71 1.78
N TYR A 350 1.89 2.47 2.91
CA TYR A 350 1.88 3.37 4.06
C TYR A 350 2.58 4.72 3.79
N PHE A 351 3.36 4.80 2.70
CA PHE A 351 3.99 6.05 2.25
C PHE A 351 3.06 6.95 1.44
N ALA A 352 1.84 6.52 1.12
CA ALA A 352 0.90 7.22 0.23
C ALA A 352 0.77 8.73 0.51
N PRO A 353 0.50 9.22 1.74
CA PRO A 353 0.38 10.65 1.99
C PRO A 353 1.69 11.42 1.78
N ARG A 354 2.83 10.79 2.10
CA ARG A 354 4.17 11.41 1.98
C ARG A 354 4.55 11.57 0.52
N VAL A 355 4.44 10.50 -0.27
CA VAL A 355 4.77 10.55 -1.71
C VAL A 355 3.77 11.42 -2.48
N ALA A 356 2.48 11.40 -2.14
CA ALA A 356 1.49 12.26 -2.78
C ALA A 356 1.80 13.75 -2.55
N THR A 357 2.19 14.12 -1.32
CA THR A 357 2.63 15.49 -1.00
C THR A 357 3.83 15.91 -1.85
N MET A 358 4.82 15.03 -2.01
CA MET A 358 6.00 15.30 -2.86
C MET A 358 5.61 15.45 -4.34
N LEU A 359 4.74 14.60 -4.85
CA LEU A 359 4.30 14.65 -6.25
C LEU A 359 3.51 15.92 -6.57
N LYS A 360 2.70 16.42 -5.62
CA LYS A 360 1.97 17.69 -5.79
C LYS A 360 2.86 18.93 -5.67
N ALA A 361 3.95 18.88 -4.90
CA ALA A 361 4.90 19.98 -4.77
C ALA A 361 5.78 20.20 -6.04
N VAL A 362 5.81 19.24 -6.96
CA VAL A 362 6.58 19.28 -8.21
C VAL A 362 5.72 19.76 -9.40
N LYS A 363 4.41 19.95 -9.21
CA LYS A 363 3.53 20.64 -10.16
C LYS A 363 3.68 22.15 -10.01
#